data_AF-A0A8J2S1Q3-F1
#
_entry.id   AF-A0A8J2S1Q3-F1
#
_cell.length_a   1.000
_cell.length_b   1.000
_cell.length_c   1.000
_cell.angle_alpha   90.00
_cell.angle_beta   90.00
_cell.angle_gamma   90.00
#
_symmetry.space_group_name_H-M   'P 1'
#
loop_
_entity.id
_entity.type
_entity.pdbx_description
1 polymer ?
#
loop_
_entity_poly.entity_id
_entity_poly.type
_entity_poly.pdbx_seq_one_letter_code
_entity_poly.pdbx_strand_id
1 'polypeptide(L)'
;MFAKLKKKVEDLEGSDLHKLANSISFSNMSGAPEKSPSSNSIKSHDNFAASSQKGSTTSLSSMAGTSKTDETDANIATEKKWKQRLLEIENEWRVKVMVQEHEKEQVAKDRDLLRQQKRKMEEEIIELKGYQDKCLKIEENLKQLQESNKRESASFQLLLSNASVEVEDMKTKDDLLQKELNKKDEMIKMLQVQLRLNEEMHQNNQSSDIEGNRHQELNIDRIEQENLHQKQKETEEKLKTLEETLAAKEGELQRLQRHLDQGKSTLDTMTTNWQDEKTHNLSLKDKIAQLSEERDRFVVRNAELSQQVSLSQQQQQRTEKELLVLQDKFSDTEKENQKIKLLLSDAEARDENSERTCKLRSQIAEMEAAFSEKNKTIKLQQQRLSDMKKTLQKELKNQNNDADSLTVPTSASSSTAPKSPILSKSPQPVKNEMDEVNFKYLKHVIFKFLTSREYEAQHLTRAVSTLLKLTPDEEKLLKETLEWKMSWFRSRPDLGTGQGAMYIPPTH
;
A
#
# COMPACT_ATOMS: atom_id res chain seq x y z
N MET A 1 25.27 0.98 45.95
CA MET A 1 24.31 1.03 44.82
C MET A 1 24.82 0.30 43.58
N PHE A 2 26.10 0.41 43.21
CA PHE A 2 26.69 -0.29 42.05
C PHE A 2 26.51 -1.83 42.05
N ALA A 3 26.60 -2.50 43.20
CA ALA A 3 26.38 -3.96 43.28
C ALA A 3 24.93 -4.38 42.96
N LYS A 4 23.94 -3.52 43.25
CA LYS A 4 22.54 -3.75 42.88
C LYS A 4 22.30 -3.53 41.37
N LEU A 5 23.08 -2.65 40.74
CA LEU A 5 23.01 -2.40 39.31
C LEU A 5 23.65 -3.54 38.51
N LYS A 6 24.81 -4.05 38.95
CA LYS A 6 25.48 -5.19 38.32
C LYS A 6 24.63 -6.46 38.35
N LYS A 7 24.01 -6.78 39.49
CA LYS A 7 23.10 -7.93 39.61
C LYS A 7 21.87 -7.80 38.71
N LYS A 8 21.36 -6.59 38.52
CA LYS A 8 20.18 -6.35 37.67
C LYS A 8 20.48 -6.41 36.17
N VAL A 9 21.74 -6.20 35.77
CA VAL A 9 22.20 -6.41 34.38
C VAL A 9 22.42 -7.90 34.13
N GLU A 10 23.03 -8.64 35.06
CA GLU A 10 23.22 -10.09 34.95
C GLU A 10 21.87 -10.85 34.89
N ASP A 11 20.85 -10.42 35.64
CA ASP A 11 19.50 -11.02 35.61
C ASP A 11 18.73 -10.73 34.30
N LEU A 12 19.06 -9.63 33.60
CA LEU A 12 18.43 -9.26 32.32
C LEU A 12 19.08 -9.99 31.13
N GLU A 13 20.40 -10.17 31.14
CA GLU A 13 21.11 -10.88 30.06
C GLU A 13 20.87 -12.40 30.08
N GLY A 14 20.65 -13.00 31.26
CA GLY A 14 20.41 -14.44 31.38
C GLY A 14 19.00 -14.91 30.99
N SER A 15 18.00 -14.03 31.06
CA SER A 15 16.58 -14.43 30.90
C SER A 15 16.06 -14.39 29.46
N ASP A 16 16.68 -13.59 28.59
CA ASP A 16 16.25 -13.46 27.18
C ASP A 16 16.95 -14.45 26.24
N LEU A 17 18.17 -14.88 26.57
CA LEU A 17 18.88 -15.95 25.84
C LEU A 17 18.18 -17.31 25.95
N HIS A 18 17.55 -17.61 27.08
CA HIS A 18 16.81 -18.87 27.27
C HIS A 18 15.47 -18.92 26.53
N LYS A 19 14.87 -17.76 26.22
CA LYS A 19 13.62 -17.68 25.44
C LYS A 19 13.84 -17.83 23.93
N LEU A 20 15.01 -17.42 23.43
CA LEU A 20 15.35 -17.61 22.01
C LEU A 20 15.67 -19.07 21.67
N ALA A 21 16.31 -19.81 22.58
CA ALA A 21 16.72 -21.20 22.32
C ALA A 21 15.52 -22.17 22.20
N ASN A 22 14.40 -21.90 22.90
CA ASN A 22 13.22 -22.77 22.86
C ASN A 22 12.32 -22.57 21.62
N SER A 23 12.47 -21.46 20.88
CA SER A 23 11.66 -21.20 19.67
C SER A 23 12.20 -21.87 18.39
N ILE A 24 13.43 -22.39 18.42
CA ILE A 24 14.10 -22.93 17.22
C ILE A 24 13.89 -24.46 17.07
N SER A 25 13.34 -25.14 18.09
CA SER A 25 13.27 -26.61 18.13
C SER A 25 11.93 -27.23 17.71
N PHE A 26 10.98 -26.48 17.13
CA PHE A 26 9.62 -26.98 16.87
C PHE A 26 9.14 -26.97 15.40
N SER A 27 10.03 -26.85 14.41
CA SER A 27 9.65 -26.80 12.99
C SER A 27 10.37 -27.83 12.13
N ASN A 28 10.37 -29.10 12.54
CA ASN A 28 10.66 -30.21 11.62
C ASN A 28 9.94 -31.48 12.08
N MET A 29 8.93 -31.89 11.29
CA MET A 29 8.25 -33.20 11.18
C MET A 29 6.84 -32.89 10.62
N SER A 30 6.54 -33.14 9.35
CA SER A 30 6.09 -34.46 8.89
C SER A 30 5.73 -34.39 7.40
N GLY A 31 6.08 -35.45 6.67
CA GLY A 31 5.66 -35.68 5.29
C GLY A 31 4.78 -36.93 5.18
N ALA A 32 3.85 -36.87 4.20
CA ALA A 32 3.14 -37.96 3.49
C ALA A 32 2.09 -38.81 4.25
N PRO A 33 1.18 -39.55 3.54
CA PRO A 33 0.55 -39.33 2.22
C PRO A 33 -0.99 -39.53 2.20
N GLU A 34 -1.57 -39.21 1.03
CA GLU A 34 -2.83 -39.66 0.39
C GLU A 34 -3.97 -40.31 1.20
N LYS A 35 -5.19 -39.81 0.96
CA LYS A 35 -6.40 -40.62 0.72
C LYS A 35 -7.57 -39.75 0.21
N SER A 36 -8.04 -40.07 -1.00
CA SER A 36 -9.41 -39.80 -1.47
C SER A 36 -10.44 -40.61 -0.66
N PRO A 37 -11.71 -40.18 -0.50
CA PRO A 37 -12.71 -40.58 -1.50
C PRO A 37 -13.92 -39.63 -1.72
N SER A 38 -14.55 -39.84 -2.89
CA SER A 38 -15.99 -39.87 -3.18
C SER A 38 -16.91 -38.65 -2.95
N SER A 39 -17.44 -38.16 -4.08
CA SER A 39 -18.87 -38.13 -4.46
C SER A 39 -19.91 -37.46 -3.55
N ASN A 40 -20.53 -36.38 -4.07
CA ASN A 40 -21.98 -36.12 -4.05
C ASN A 40 -22.27 -35.02 -5.10
N SER A 41 -23.03 -35.24 -6.17
CA SER A 41 -24.48 -35.49 -6.28
C SER A 41 -25.33 -34.20 -6.35
N ILE A 42 -25.79 -33.91 -7.58
CA ILE A 42 -27.09 -33.33 -7.98
C ILE A 42 -27.34 -31.84 -7.64
N LYS A 43 -27.48 -30.99 -8.68
CA LYS A 43 -28.77 -30.36 -9.08
C LYS A 43 -28.63 -29.45 -10.31
N SER A 44 -29.32 -29.90 -11.35
CA SER A 44 -29.83 -29.20 -12.52
C SER A 44 -30.48 -27.85 -12.20
N HIS A 45 -30.27 -26.84 -13.06
CA HIS A 45 -31.36 -26.06 -13.64
C HIS A 45 -30.89 -25.32 -14.90
N ASP A 46 -31.63 -25.57 -15.99
CA ASP A 46 -31.54 -24.95 -17.31
C ASP A 46 -31.85 -23.45 -17.28
N ASN A 47 -31.23 -22.70 -18.21
CA ASN A 47 -31.87 -21.74 -19.10
C ASN A 47 -30.81 -20.97 -19.90
N PHE A 48 -30.74 -21.18 -21.22
CA PHE A 48 -30.75 -20.09 -22.20
C PHE A 48 -31.08 -20.63 -23.59
N ALA A 49 -32.07 -20.01 -24.20
CA ALA A 49 -32.73 -20.39 -25.44
C ALA A 49 -31.84 -20.16 -26.66
N ALA A 50 -31.63 -21.21 -27.46
CA ALA A 50 -31.20 -21.10 -28.85
C ALA A 50 -32.44 -21.11 -29.75
N SER A 51 -32.66 -20.00 -30.46
CA SER A 51 -33.66 -19.88 -31.52
C SER A 51 -33.21 -20.71 -32.72
N SER A 52 -33.84 -21.87 -32.91
CA SER A 52 -33.63 -22.78 -34.04
C SER A 52 -34.46 -22.34 -35.23
N GLN A 53 -33.76 -22.00 -36.32
CA GLN A 53 -34.35 -21.62 -37.61
C GLN A 53 -34.79 -22.90 -38.35
N LYS A 54 -36.10 -23.14 -38.41
CA LYS A 54 -36.70 -24.23 -39.20
C LYS A 54 -36.59 -23.92 -40.70
N GLY A 55 -35.71 -24.64 -41.40
CA GLY A 55 -35.79 -24.82 -42.84
C GLY A 55 -36.82 -25.90 -43.15
N SER A 56 -37.99 -25.51 -43.66
CA SER A 56 -38.99 -26.43 -44.19
C SER A 56 -39.07 -26.30 -45.70
N THR A 57 -38.95 -27.45 -46.33
CA THR A 57 -39.09 -27.78 -47.73
C THR A 57 -40.49 -27.43 -48.26
N THR A 58 -40.57 -26.80 -49.43
CA THR A 58 -41.72 -26.97 -50.33
C THR A 58 -41.27 -27.00 -51.78
N SER A 59 -41.88 -27.95 -52.47
CA SER A 59 -41.59 -28.44 -53.81
C SER A 59 -41.98 -27.44 -54.90
N LEU A 60 -41.20 -27.47 -55.98
CA LEU A 60 -41.51 -26.85 -57.26
C LEU A 60 -42.41 -27.80 -58.05
N SER A 61 -43.58 -27.32 -58.47
CA SER A 61 -44.27 -27.82 -59.65
C SER A 61 -44.58 -26.62 -60.55
N SER A 62 -44.02 -26.69 -61.76
CA SER A 62 -44.56 -26.31 -63.06
C SER A 62 -45.57 -25.16 -63.16
N MET A 63 -45.31 -24.18 -64.04
CA MET A 63 -46.10 -23.94 -65.25
C MET A 63 -45.53 -22.78 -66.09
N ALA A 64 -45.24 -23.08 -67.35
CA ALA A 64 -45.06 -22.06 -68.38
C ALA A 64 -46.44 -21.44 -68.73
N GLY A 65 -46.50 -20.10 -68.76
CA GLY A 65 -47.68 -19.38 -69.20
C GLY A 65 -47.58 -17.87 -69.02
N THR A 66 -47.01 -17.19 -70.03
CA THR A 66 -47.38 -15.83 -70.48
C THR A 66 -47.29 -14.65 -69.51
N SER A 67 -46.09 -14.06 -69.35
CA SER A 67 -45.88 -12.60 -69.22
C SER A 67 -44.39 -12.29 -69.10
N LYS A 68 -43.77 -11.74 -70.16
CA LYS A 68 -42.35 -11.34 -70.18
C LYS A 68 -42.00 -10.14 -69.26
N THR A 69 -42.90 -9.77 -68.35
CA THR A 69 -42.79 -8.60 -67.47
C THR A 69 -42.64 -8.95 -65.99
N ASP A 70 -42.97 -10.18 -65.56
CA ASP A 70 -42.97 -10.53 -64.12
C ASP A 70 -41.67 -11.21 -63.62
N GLU A 71 -40.91 -11.91 -64.49
CA GLU A 71 -39.62 -12.52 -64.13
C GLU A 71 -38.52 -11.49 -63.88
N THR A 72 -38.55 -10.37 -64.61
CA THR A 72 -37.61 -9.26 -64.42
C THR A 72 -37.81 -8.62 -63.04
N ASP A 73 -39.05 -8.50 -62.59
CA ASP A 73 -39.38 -7.86 -61.30
C ASP A 73 -39.00 -8.72 -60.10
N ALA A 74 -39.15 -10.05 -60.20
CA ALA A 74 -38.66 -10.99 -59.17
C ALA A 74 -37.13 -10.96 -59.06
N ASN A 75 -36.42 -10.92 -60.19
CA ASN A 75 -34.96 -10.88 -60.20
C ASN A 75 -34.44 -9.55 -59.63
N ILE A 76 -35.06 -8.42 -60.00
CA ILE A 76 -34.78 -7.08 -59.45
C ILE A 76 -35.03 -7.05 -57.93
N ALA A 77 -36.08 -7.72 -57.43
CA ALA A 77 -36.36 -7.79 -55.99
C ALA A 77 -35.30 -8.59 -55.23
N THR A 78 -34.77 -9.69 -55.80
CA THR A 78 -33.66 -10.44 -55.19
C THR A 78 -32.36 -9.64 -55.20
N GLU A 79 -32.06 -8.92 -56.28
CA GLU A 79 -30.89 -8.06 -56.39
C GLU A 79 -30.93 -6.91 -55.37
N LYS A 80 -32.10 -6.29 -55.16
CA LYS A 80 -32.31 -5.28 -54.12
C LYS A 80 -32.06 -5.84 -52.71
N LYS A 81 -32.50 -7.07 -52.42
CA LYS A 81 -32.24 -7.74 -51.13
C LYS A 81 -30.75 -8.03 -50.92
N TRP A 82 -30.04 -8.47 -51.96
CA TRP A 82 -28.59 -8.67 -51.88
C TRP A 82 -27.82 -7.37 -51.64
N LYS A 83 -28.20 -6.30 -52.35
CA LYS A 83 -27.63 -4.96 -52.14
C LYS A 83 -27.88 -4.46 -50.72
N GLN A 84 -29.09 -4.66 -50.19
CA GLN A 84 -29.43 -4.31 -48.81
C GLN A 84 -28.61 -5.12 -47.80
N ARG A 85 -28.47 -6.44 -48.00
CA ARG A 85 -27.67 -7.29 -47.12
C ARG A 85 -26.18 -6.94 -47.15
N LEU A 86 -25.65 -6.59 -48.32
CA LEU A 86 -24.27 -6.14 -48.46
C LEU A 86 -24.04 -4.83 -47.69
N LEU A 87 -24.99 -3.89 -47.76
CA LEU A 87 -24.92 -2.63 -47.04
C LEU A 87 -25.04 -2.82 -45.51
N GLU A 88 -25.87 -3.77 -45.05
CA GLU A 88 -25.91 -4.17 -43.64
C GLU A 88 -24.57 -4.74 -43.17
N ILE A 89 -23.96 -5.65 -43.94
CA ILE A 89 -22.64 -6.22 -43.63
C ILE A 89 -21.58 -5.13 -43.61
N GLU A 90 -21.59 -4.20 -44.57
CA GLU A 90 -20.65 -3.08 -44.59
C GLU A 90 -20.79 -2.18 -43.35
N ASN A 91 -22.02 -1.90 -42.92
CA ASN A 91 -22.29 -1.15 -41.70
C ASN A 91 -21.86 -1.91 -40.43
N GLU A 92 -22.12 -3.22 -40.35
CA GLU A 92 -21.66 -4.07 -39.25
C GLU A 92 -20.12 -4.06 -39.12
N TRP A 93 -19.40 -4.18 -40.25
CA TRP A 93 -17.94 -4.09 -40.28
C TRP A 93 -17.44 -2.71 -39.89
N ARG A 94 -18.09 -1.65 -40.36
CA ARG A 94 -17.74 -0.27 -39.99
C ARG A 94 -17.86 -0.04 -38.48
N VAL A 95 -18.93 -0.54 -37.86
CA VAL A 95 -19.11 -0.47 -36.40
C VAL A 95 -18.04 -1.28 -35.67
N LYS A 96 -17.73 -2.50 -36.12
CA LYS A 96 -16.66 -3.31 -35.52
C LYS A 96 -15.29 -2.63 -35.59
N VAL A 97 -14.96 -2.01 -36.72
CA VAL A 97 -13.71 -1.26 -36.88
C VAL A 97 -13.65 -0.07 -35.92
N MET A 98 -14.73 0.71 -35.81
CA MET A 98 -14.79 1.84 -34.86
C MET A 98 -14.62 1.38 -33.40
N VAL A 99 -15.25 0.27 -33.00
CA VAL A 99 -15.10 -0.29 -31.64
C VAL A 99 -13.65 -0.73 -31.41
N GLN A 100 -13.03 -1.44 -32.37
CA GLN A 100 -11.64 -1.86 -32.26
C GLN A 100 -10.65 -0.68 -32.23
N GLU A 101 -10.91 0.39 -32.98
CA GLU A 101 -10.10 1.61 -32.93
C GLU A 101 -10.22 2.30 -31.57
N HIS A 102 -11.43 2.39 -31.01
CA HIS A 102 -11.65 2.94 -29.69
C HIS A 102 -10.96 2.11 -28.59
N GLU A 103 -11.06 0.78 -28.65
CA GLU A 103 -10.36 -0.13 -27.73
C GLU A 103 -8.83 0.03 -27.84
N LYS A 104 -8.28 0.13 -29.06
CA LYS A 104 -6.84 0.38 -29.28
C LYS A 104 -6.41 1.73 -28.70
N GLU A 105 -7.23 2.77 -28.86
CA GLU A 105 -6.95 4.08 -28.29
C GLU A 105 -6.98 4.06 -26.76
N GLN A 106 -7.95 3.34 -26.17
CA GLN A 106 -8.02 3.18 -24.72
C GLN A 106 -6.80 2.44 -24.17
N VAL A 107 -6.40 1.34 -24.81
CA VAL A 107 -5.19 0.59 -24.45
C VAL A 107 -3.93 1.46 -24.60
N ALA A 108 -3.87 2.33 -25.61
CA ALA A 108 -2.75 3.28 -25.77
C ALA A 108 -2.69 4.29 -24.61
N LYS A 109 -3.83 4.84 -24.19
CA LYS A 109 -3.94 5.75 -23.04
C LYS A 109 -3.52 5.07 -21.74
N ASP A 110 -4.00 3.85 -21.51
CA ASP A 110 -3.65 3.08 -20.32
C ASP A 110 -2.15 2.74 -20.28
N ARG A 111 -1.56 2.39 -21.43
CA ARG A 111 -0.12 2.15 -21.57
C ARG A 111 0.70 3.40 -21.27
N ASP A 112 0.26 4.56 -21.72
CA ASP A 112 0.97 5.82 -21.48
C ASP A 112 0.86 6.27 -20.01
N LEU A 113 -0.29 6.04 -19.37
CA LEU A 113 -0.47 6.25 -17.93
C LEU A 113 0.47 5.35 -17.11
N LEU A 114 0.53 4.06 -17.43
CA LEU A 114 1.45 3.12 -16.79
C LEU A 114 2.92 3.52 -16.99
N ARG A 115 3.29 4.01 -18.18
CA ARG A 115 4.64 4.55 -18.45
C ARG A 115 4.94 5.80 -17.61
N GLN A 116 3.94 6.66 -17.40
CA GLN A 116 4.11 7.84 -16.55
C GLN A 116 4.28 7.43 -15.07
N GLN A 117 3.48 6.49 -14.58
CA GLN A 117 3.63 5.96 -13.22
C GLN A 117 4.97 5.27 -13.02
N LYS A 118 5.43 4.48 -13.99
CA LYS A 118 6.76 3.86 -13.98
C LYS A 118 7.87 4.90 -13.85
N ARG A 119 7.83 5.98 -14.66
CA ARG A 119 8.83 7.06 -14.58
C ARG A 119 8.84 7.74 -13.22
N LYS A 120 7.67 8.01 -12.64
CA LYS A 120 7.57 8.58 -11.28
C LYS A 120 8.21 7.66 -10.23
N MET A 121 7.93 6.36 -10.28
CA MET A 121 8.57 5.40 -9.37
C MET A 121 10.09 5.31 -9.57
N GLU A 122 10.56 5.40 -10.82
CA GLU A 122 12.00 5.42 -11.11
C GLU A 122 12.69 6.68 -10.54
N GLU A 123 12.04 7.85 -10.63
CA GLU A 123 12.50 9.10 -10.01
C GLU A 123 12.55 8.99 -8.48
N GLU A 124 11.50 8.46 -7.84
CA GLU A 124 11.47 8.22 -6.39
C GLU A 124 12.58 7.25 -5.94
N ILE A 125 12.87 6.20 -6.71
CA ILE A 125 13.97 5.27 -6.43
C ILE A 125 15.32 5.98 -6.48
N ILE A 126 15.53 6.88 -7.44
CA ILE A 126 16.77 7.67 -7.56
C ILE A 126 16.92 8.58 -6.34
N GLU A 127 15.86 9.26 -5.92
CA GLU A 127 15.88 10.09 -4.71
C GLU A 127 16.19 9.28 -3.46
N LEU A 128 15.53 8.12 -3.29
CA LEU A 128 15.77 7.23 -2.15
C LEU A 128 17.21 6.73 -2.09
N LYS A 129 17.82 6.40 -3.24
CA LYS A 129 19.25 6.07 -3.31
C LYS A 129 20.14 7.26 -2.88
N GLY A 130 19.79 8.48 -3.30
CA GLY A 130 20.49 9.68 -2.86
C GLY A 130 20.39 9.93 -1.35
N TYR A 131 19.27 9.59 -0.72
CA TYR A 131 19.15 9.62 0.74
C TYR A 131 19.97 8.53 1.41
N GLN A 132 19.97 7.31 0.86
CA GLN A 132 20.77 6.19 1.37
C GLN A 132 22.27 6.53 1.38
N ASP A 133 22.80 7.12 0.31
CA ASP A 133 24.20 7.53 0.23
C ASP A 133 24.55 8.60 1.28
N LYS A 134 23.64 9.56 1.53
CA LYS A 134 23.80 10.56 2.58
C LYS A 134 23.82 9.92 3.98
N CYS A 135 22.94 8.95 4.23
CA CYS A 135 22.92 8.19 5.49
C CYS A 135 24.25 7.45 5.71
N LEU A 136 24.76 6.76 4.69
CA LEU A 136 26.06 6.07 4.75
C LEU A 136 27.20 7.05 5.05
N LYS A 137 27.17 8.25 4.47
CA LYS A 137 28.20 9.26 4.75
C LYS A 137 28.13 9.78 6.19
N ILE A 138 26.92 9.97 6.73
CA ILE A 138 26.72 10.36 8.12
C ILE A 138 27.21 9.26 9.08
N GLU A 139 26.93 7.99 8.78
CA GLU A 139 27.42 6.85 9.55
C GLU A 139 28.95 6.77 9.57
N GLU A 140 29.60 7.00 8.42
CA GLU A 140 31.07 7.03 8.34
C GLU A 140 31.65 8.17 9.19
N ASN A 141 31.08 9.39 9.10
CA ASN A 141 31.50 10.52 9.91
C ASN A 141 31.30 10.26 11.41
N LEU A 142 30.18 9.62 11.81
CA LEU A 142 29.91 9.26 13.19
C LEU A 142 30.94 8.25 13.71
N LYS A 143 31.33 7.26 12.90
CA LYS A 143 32.37 6.29 13.24
C LYS A 143 33.73 6.97 13.44
N GLN A 144 34.10 7.91 12.56
CA GLN A 144 35.33 8.68 12.71
C GLN A 144 35.33 9.52 13.99
N LEU A 145 34.20 10.18 14.31
CA LEU A 145 34.05 10.95 15.55
C LEU A 145 34.17 10.07 16.80
N GLN A 146 33.55 8.88 16.78
CA GLN A 146 33.68 7.90 17.86
C GLN A 146 35.11 7.42 18.06
N GLU A 147 35.86 7.20 16.98
CA GLU A 147 37.28 6.84 17.06
C GLU A 147 38.14 7.99 17.61
N SER A 148 37.88 9.24 17.19
CA SER A 148 38.56 10.40 17.77
C SER A 148 38.31 10.52 19.27
N ASN A 149 37.04 10.42 19.69
CA ASN A 149 36.66 10.49 21.09
C ASN A 149 37.27 9.35 21.92
N LYS A 150 37.36 8.13 21.37
CA LYS A 150 38.09 7.02 22.02
C LYS A 150 39.58 7.32 22.19
N ARG A 151 40.24 7.91 21.19
CA ARG A 151 41.65 8.30 21.28
C ARG A 151 41.86 9.40 22.31
N GLU A 152 41.01 10.42 22.31
CA GLU A 152 41.04 11.50 23.28
C GLU A 152 40.80 10.98 24.70
N SER A 153 39.81 10.12 24.90
CA SER A 153 39.54 9.48 26.19
C SER A 153 40.73 8.65 26.70
N ALA A 154 41.36 7.87 25.82
CA ALA A 154 42.58 7.12 26.16
C ALA A 154 43.75 8.07 26.51
N SER A 155 43.89 9.18 25.79
CA SER A 155 44.89 10.22 26.07
C SER A 155 44.65 10.87 27.42
N PHE A 156 43.40 11.22 27.76
CA PHE A 156 43.06 11.77 29.07
C PHE A 156 43.31 10.77 30.20
N GLN A 157 43.02 9.49 29.97
CA GLN A 157 43.27 8.45 30.95
C GLN A 157 44.77 8.26 31.22
N LEU A 158 45.60 8.34 30.18
CA LEU A 158 47.06 8.33 30.32
C LEU A 158 47.56 9.56 31.08
N LEU A 159 47.03 10.75 30.77
CA LEU A 159 47.39 11.99 31.45
C LEU A 159 47.04 11.93 32.95
N LEU A 160 45.86 11.41 33.30
CA LEU A 160 45.44 11.20 34.68
C LEU A 160 46.34 10.20 35.41
N SER A 161 46.72 9.11 34.73
CA SER A 161 47.67 8.12 35.29
C SER A 161 49.03 8.77 35.59
N ASN A 162 49.56 9.57 34.67
CA ASN A 162 50.84 10.26 34.87
C ASN A 162 50.77 11.27 36.02
N ALA A 163 49.71 12.09 36.06
CA ALA A 163 49.50 13.04 37.16
C ALA A 163 49.36 12.32 38.51
N SER A 164 48.72 11.16 38.55
CA SER A 164 48.62 10.35 39.78
C SER A 164 49.98 9.85 40.27
N VAL A 165 50.87 9.44 39.37
CA VAL A 165 52.24 9.04 39.71
C VAL A 165 53.04 10.22 40.25
N GLU A 166 52.92 11.39 39.61
CA GLU A 166 53.62 12.60 40.03
C GLU A 166 53.17 13.10 41.42
N VAL A 167 51.88 12.96 41.75
CA VAL A 167 51.36 13.26 43.09
C VAL A 167 51.93 12.32 44.14
N GLU A 168 52.05 11.02 43.86
CA GLU A 168 52.69 10.06 44.76
C GLU A 168 54.18 10.39 44.96
N ASP A 169 54.92 10.70 43.89
CA ASP A 169 56.32 11.13 43.97
C ASP A 169 56.49 12.41 44.80
N MET A 170 55.58 13.39 44.64
CA MET A 170 55.57 14.61 45.44
C MET A 170 55.32 14.32 46.92
N LYS A 171 54.38 13.41 47.22
CA LYS A 171 54.06 13.00 48.59
C LYS A 171 55.24 12.31 49.28
N THR A 172 55.95 11.43 48.59
CA THR A 172 57.15 10.79 49.15
C THR A 172 58.28 11.80 49.43
N LYS A 173 58.43 12.84 48.58
CA LYS A 173 59.36 13.95 48.85
C LYS A 173 58.95 14.78 50.05
N ASP A 174 57.65 15.08 50.19
CA ASP A 174 57.11 15.83 51.34
C ASP A 174 57.34 15.07 52.65
N ASP A 175 57.08 13.75 52.67
CA ASP A 175 57.38 12.88 53.81
C ASP A 175 58.88 12.89 54.19
N LEU A 176 59.77 12.98 53.19
CA LEU A 176 61.22 13.05 53.42
C LEU A 176 61.62 14.41 54.01
N LEU A 177 61.10 15.50 53.46
CA LEU A 177 61.33 16.87 53.97
C LEU A 177 60.78 17.02 55.39
N GLN A 178 59.62 16.45 55.68
CA GLN A 178 59.03 16.49 57.02
C GLN A 178 59.93 15.76 58.04
N LYS A 179 60.50 14.61 57.67
CA LYS A 179 61.49 13.91 58.51
C LYS A 179 62.74 14.76 58.74
N GLU A 180 63.19 15.49 57.73
CA GLU A 180 64.36 16.36 57.84
C GLU A 180 64.09 17.60 58.72
N LEU A 181 62.89 18.18 58.61
CA LEU A 181 62.42 19.27 59.46
C LEU A 181 62.38 18.84 60.93
N ASN A 182 61.80 17.67 61.23
CA ASN A 182 61.75 17.12 62.58
C ASN A 182 63.15 16.97 63.20
N LYS A 183 64.14 16.52 62.41
CA LYS A 183 65.54 16.43 62.87
C LYS A 183 66.13 17.81 63.19
N LYS A 184 65.84 18.83 62.36
CA LYS A 184 66.30 20.21 62.60
C LYS A 184 65.66 20.79 63.85
N ASP A 185 64.37 20.55 64.09
CA ASP A 185 63.66 20.98 65.29
C ASP A 185 64.24 20.35 66.57
N GLU A 186 64.60 19.06 66.53
CA GLU A 186 65.31 18.40 67.63
C GLU A 186 66.68 19.05 67.89
N MET A 187 67.41 19.41 66.84
CA MET A 187 68.70 20.09 66.97
C MET A 187 68.57 21.51 67.53
N ILE A 188 67.55 22.26 67.12
CA ILE A 188 67.25 23.59 67.68
C ILE A 188 66.94 23.48 69.17
N LYS A 189 66.13 22.50 69.59
CA LYS A 189 65.84 22.27 71.01
C LYS A 189 67.11 21.99 71.81
N MET A 190 68.02 21.18 71.27
CA MET A 190 69.31 20.89 71.90
C MET A 190 70.17 22.16 72.06
N LEU A 191 70.27 22.98 71.00
CA LEU A 191 71.01 24.24 71.02
C LEU A 191 70.38 25.28 71.96
N GLN A 192 69.05 25.35 72.07
CA GLN A 192 68.36 26.23 73.02
C GLN A 192 68.65 25.85 74.48
N VAL A 193 68.75 24.55 74.79
CA VAL A 193 69.18 24.09 76.12
C VAL A 193 70.63 24.49 76.39
N GLN A 194 71.49 24.38 75.38
CA GLN A 194 72.90 24.76 75.50
C GLN A 194 73.08 26.28 75.68
N LEU A 195 72.28 27.10 75.02
CA LEU A 195 72.25 28.56 75.21
C LEU A 195 71.74 28.95 76.60
N ARG A 196 70.67 28.32 77.12
CA ARG A 196 70.21 28.56 78.50
C ARG A 196 71.30 28.27 79.53
N LEU A 197 72.05 27.18 79.35
CA LEU A 197 73.18 26.85 80.23
C LEU A 197 74.28 27.92 80.18
N ASN A 198 74.51 28.51 79.01
CA ASN A 198 75.49 29.58 78.81
C ASN A 198 75.01 30.94 79.35
N GLU A 199 73.71 31.22 79.27
CA GLU A 199 73.09 32.43 79.84
C GLU A 199 73.06 32.37 81.38
N GLU A 200 72.80 31.20 81.99
CA GLU A 200 72.91 30.98 83.43
C GLU A 200 74.36 31.16 83.94
N MET A 201 75.36 30.81 83.11
CA MET A 201 76.79 31.08 83.38
C MET A 201 77.15 32.57 83.27
N HIS A 202 76.50 33.33 82.38
CA HIS A 202 76.79 34.75 82.15
C HIS A 202 76.13 35.70 83.15
N GLN A 203 75.03 35.32 83.80
CA GLN A 203 74.36 36.13 84.82
C GLN A 203 75.09 36.19 86.18
N ASN A 204 76.13 35.38 86.40
CA ASN A 204 76.83 35.28 87.70
C ASN A 204 78.04 36.24 87.86
N ASN A 205 78.34 37.12 86.88
CA ASN A 205 79.62 37.83 86.81
C ASN A 205 79.60 39.34 86.57
N GLN A 206 78.46 40.05 86.70
CA GLN A 206 78.47 41.52 86.53
C GLN A 206 77.63 42.24 87.60
N SER A 207 78.34 42.83 88.56
CA SER A 207 77.90 43.83 89.54
C SER A 207 79.02 44.89 89.66
N SER A 208 78.64 46.16 89.94
CA SER A 208 79.48 47.33 90.35
C SER A 208 80.20 48.08 89.20
N ASP A 209 80.24 49.42 89.08
CA ASP A 209 79.81 50.58 89.89
C ASP A 209 79.74 51.87 89.03
N ILE A 210 79.09 52.91 89.58
CA ILE A 210 78.81 54.22 88.97
C ILE A 210 79.75 55.33 89.52
N GLU A 211 79.95 56.37 88.68
CA GLU A 211 80.15 57.82 88.98
C GLU A 211 81.55 58.47 89.01
N GLY A 212 81.64 59.59 88.28
CA GLY A 212 82.63 60.63 88.56
C GLY A 212 82.72 61.79 87.57
N ASN A 213 82.02 62.90 87.87
CA ASN A 213 82.58 64.27 87.98
C ASN A 213 82.16 65.36 86.97
N ARG A 214 81.85 66.57 87.47
CA ARG A 214 81.10 67.70 86.88
C ARG A 214 81.76 68.52 85.73
N HIS A 215 82.80 67.98 85.08
CA HIS A 215 83.23 68.34 83.72
C HIS A 215 82.82 67.28 82.68
N GLN A 216 82.30 66.15 83.17
CA GLN A 216 81.52 65.21 82.39
C GLN A 216 80.18 65.80 81.99
N GLU A 217 79.51 66.72 82.71
CA GLU A 217 78.15 67.18 82.34
C GLU A 217 78.06 67.78 80.92
N LEU A 218 79.03 68.60 80.49
CA LEU A 218 79.09 69.11 79.09
C LEU A 218 79.58 68.06 78.07
N ASN A 219 80.39 67.09 78.48
CA ASN A 219 80.80 65.97 77.63
C ASN A 219 79.71 64.87 77.58
N ILE A 220 78.89 64.74 78.62
CA ILE A 220 77.72 63.86 78.78
C ILE A 220 76.62 64.47 77.95
N ASP A 221 76.36 65.78 78.01
CA ASP A 221 75.40 66.44 77.13
C ASP A 221 75.82 66.30 75.65
N ARG A 222 77.13 66.38 75.35
CA ARG A 222 77.64 66.14 74.00
C ARG A 222 77.51 64.68 73.57
N ILE A 223 77.88 63.73 74.43
CA ILE A 223 77.77 62.28 74.19
C ILE A 223 76.29 61.84 74.16
N GLU A 224 75.41 62.46 74.93
CA GLU A 224 73.97 62.26 74.95
C GLU A 224 73.35 62.84 73.69
N GLN A 225 73.78 64.02 73.23
CA GLN A 225 73.40 64.52 71.91
C GLN A 225 73.89 63.61 70.78
N GLU A 226 75.11 63.11 70.85
CA GLU A 226 75.68 62.19 69.85
C GLU A 226 74.94 60.84 69.88
N ASN A 227 74.60 60.32 71.07
CA ASN A 227 73.78 59.12 71.25
C ASN A 227 72.32 59.32 70.81
N LEU A 228 71.73 60.48 71.07
CA LEU A 228 70.40 60.84 70.61
C LEU A 228 70.38 60.97 69.09
N HIS A 229 71.39 61.59 68.49
CA HIS A 229 71.54 61.69 67.05
C HIS A 229 71.78 60.31 66.42
N GLN A 230 72.58 59.45 67.05
CA GLN A 230 72.79 58.07 66.60
C GLN A 230 71.51 57.24 66.71
N LYS A 231 70.77 57.33 67.82
CA LYS A 231 69.45 56.72 67.97
C LYS A 231 68.46 57.25 66.93
N GLN A 232 68.45 58.56 66.69
CA GLN A 232 67.59 59.17 65.68
C GLN A 232 67.90 58.61 64.29
N LYS A 233 69.18 58.53 63.93
CA LYS A 233 69.64 57.93 62.68
C LYS A 233 69.26 56.45 62.57
N GLU A 234 69.46 55.67 63.64
CA GLU A 234 69.05 54.26 63.68
C GLU A 234 67.54 54.09 63.56
N THR A 235 66.75 54.99 64.15
CA THR A 235 65.29 54.96 64.01
C THR A 235 64.85 55.36 62.60
N GLU A 236 65.51 56.33 61.97
CA GLU A 236 65.26 56.70 60.57
C GLU A 236 65.61 55.56 59.60
N GLU A 237 66.75 54.89 59.80
CA GLU A 237 67.14 53.72 59.01
C GLU A 237 66.14 52.57 59.19
N LYS A 238 65.73 52.28 60.43
CA LYS A 238 64.68 51.26 60.70
C LYS A 238 63.35 51.64 60.05
N LEU A 239 62.93 52.89 60.15
CA LEU A 239 61.68 53.36 59.56
C LEU A 239 61.72 53.24 58.03
N LYS A 240 62.83 53.61 57.39
CA LYS A 240 63.05 53.42 55.96
C LYS A 240 62.98 51.94 55.55
N THR A 241 63.64 51.05 56.29
CA THR A 241 63.55 49.60 56.00
C THR A 241 62.13 49.07 56.14
N LEU A 242 61.38 49.56 57.15
CA LEU A 242 59.97 49.19 57.33
C LEU A 242 59.10 49.69 56.17
N GLU A 243 59.27 50.92 55.72
CA GLU A 243 58.58 51.48 54.55
C GLU A 243 58.86 50.66 53.29
N GLU A 244 60.12 50.30 53.03
CA GLU A 244 60.51 49.45 51.90
C GLU A 244 59.88 48.05 52.00
N THR A 245 59.85 47.44 53.20
CA THR A 245 59.18 46.15 53.39
C THR A 245 57.67 46.22 53.23
N LEU A 246 57.03 47.32 53.65
CA LEU A 246 55.60 47.54 53.52
C LEU A 246 55.22 47.68 52.03
N ALA A 247 55.98 48.49 51.28
CA ALA A 247 55.80 48.63 49.83
C ALA A 247 55.97 47.29 49.09
N ALA A 248 56.96 46.47 49.49
CA ALA A 248 57.13 45.13 48.94
C ALA A 248 55.91 44.22 49.23
N LYS A 249 55.38 44.28 50.46
CA LYS A 249 54.19 43.51 50.86
C LYS A 249 52.92 43.97 50.15
N GLU A 250 52.74 45.27 49.92
CA GLU A 250 51.65 45.81 49.11
C GLU A 250 51.72 45.30 47.67
N GLY A 251 52.91 45.26 47.07
CA GLY A 251 53.14 44.69 45.74
C GLY A 251 52.80 43.20 45.66
N GLU A 252 53.19 42.41 46.68
CA GLU A 252 52.83 40.99 46.79
C GLU A 252 51.30 40.80 46.92
N LEU A 253 50.64 41.58 47.76
CA LEU A 253 49.18 41.56 47.94
C LEU A 253 48.45 41.84 46.62
N GLN A 254 48.91 42.85 45.87
CA GLN A 254 48.31 43.20 44.59
C GLN A 254 48.52 42.11 43.53
N ARG A 255 49.66 41.40 43.58
CA ARG A 255 49.91 40.24 42.72
C ARG A 255 48.99 39.07 43.07
N LEU A 256 48.81 38.78 44.36
CA LEU A 256 47.90 37.74 44.83
C LEU A 256 46.44 38.05 44.46
N GLN A 257 46.02 39.30 44.59
CA GLN A 257 44.71 39.77 44.17
C GLN A 257 44.47 39.49 42.67
N ARG A 258 45.43 39.84 41.81
CA ARG A 258 45.34 39.56 40.36
C ARG A 258 45.24 38.06 40.05
N HIS A 259 45.99 37.22 40.75
CA HIS A 259 45.87 35.76 40.59
C HIS A 259 44.50 35.24 41.03
N LEU A 260 43.95 35.77 42.12
CA LEU A 260 42.63 35.40 42.59
C LEU A 260 41.54 35.78 41.57
N ASP A 261 41.64 36.98 41.00
CA ASP A 261 40.67 37.45 39.99
C ASP A 261 40.78 36.66 38.68
N GLN A 262 42.00 36.30 38.25
CA GLN A 262 42.21 35.39 37.13
C GLN A 262 41.60 34.01 37.42
N GLY A 263 41.83 33.45 38.61
CA GLY A 263 41.25 32.17 39.03
C GLY A 263 39.72 32.18 39.01
N LYS A 264 39.10 33.26 39.50
CA LYS A 264 37.64 33.44 39.43
C LYS A 264 37.13 33.48 37.99
N SER A 265 37.77 34.26 37.12
CA SER A 265 37.39 34.32 35.70
C SER A 265 37.51 32.96 35.00
N THR A 266 38.58 32.20 35.30
CA THR A 266 38.73 30.84 34.76
C THR A 266 37.66 29.89 35.30
N LEU A 267 37.24 30.04 36.55
CA LEU A 267 36.18 29.22 37.15
C LEU A 267 34.81 29.53 36.53
N ASP A 268 34.51 30.82 36.31
CA ASP A 268 33.26 31.26 35.69
C ASP A 268 33.16 30.73 34.25
N THR A 269 34.21 30.87 33.46
CA THR A 269 34.25 30.35 32.08
C THR A 269 34.09 28.83 32.04
N MET A 270 34.74 28.09 32.94
CA MET A 270 34.58 26.63 33.01
C MET A 270 33.17 26.23 33.45
N THR A 271 32.54 27.01 34.33
CA THR A 271 31.15 26.80 34.76
C THR A 271 30.17 27.03 33.60
N THR A 272 30.35 28.09 32.82
CA THR A 272 29.53 28.34 31.61
C THR A 272 29.68 27.22 30.59
N ASN A 273 30.92 26.82 30.28
CA ASN A 273 31.19 25.74 29.33
C ASN A 273 30.55 24.41 29.77
N TRP A 274 30.63 24.08 31.06
CA TRP A 274 29.99 22.88 31.60
C TRP A 274 28.45 22.95 31.46
N GLN A 275 27.87 24.13 31.69
CA GLN A 275 26.43 24.35 31.53
C GLN A 275 26.01 24.14 30.08
N ASP A 276 26.75 24.70 29.13
CA ASP A 276 26.50 24.57 27.70
C ASP A 276 26.64 23.13 27.24
N GLU A 277 27.72 22.45 27.64
CA GLU A 277 27.95 21.04 27.30
C GLU A 277 26.89 20.11 27.90
N LYS A 278 26.38 20.44 29.10
CA LYS A 278 25.24 19.73 29.70
C LYS A 278 23.96 19.91 28.90
N THR A 279 23.65 21.13 28.44
CA THR A 279 22.46 21.36 27.59
C THR A 279 22.60 20.69 26.23
N HIS A 280 23.79 20.73 25.63
CA HIS A 280 24.09 20.02 24.39
C HIS A 280 23.93 18.51 24.54
N ASN A 281 24.46 17.92 25.63
CA ASN A 281 24.27 16.50 25.93
C ASN A 281 22.80 16.11 26.10
N LEU A 282 21.98 16.98 26.71
CA LEU A 282 20.55 16.73 26.85
C LEU A 282 19.85 16.73 25.49
N SER A 283 20.17 17.71 24.64
CA SER A 283 19.65 17.78 23.27
C SER A 283 20.04 16.57 22.42
N LEU A 284 21.27 16.07 22.55
CA LEU A 284 21.72 14.85 21.87
C LEU A 284 20.95 13.62 22.36
N LYS A 285 20.68 13.51 23.66
CA LYS A 285 19.85 12.41 24.22
C LYS A 285 18.44 12.42 23.64
N ASP A 286 17.82 13.60 23.55
CA ASP A 286 16.49 13.74 22.96
C ASP A 286 16.51 13.35 21.48
N LYS A 287 17.56 13.75 20.74
CA LYS A 287 17.69 13.37 19.33
C LYS A 287 17.88 11.87 19.13
N ILE A 288 18.67 11.23 19.99
CA ILE A 288 18.83 9.77 19.98
C ILE A 288 17.49 9.07 20.27
N ALA A 289 16.71 9.56 21.23
CA ALA A 289 15.40 9.01 21.54
C ALA A 289 14.44 9.12 20.35
N GLN A 290 14.38 10.28 19.69
CA GLN A 290 13.58 10.48 18.48
C GLN A 290 13.98 9.53 17.35
N LEU A 291 15.28 9.41 17.07
CA LEU A 291 15.78 8.50 16.04
C LEU A 291 15.49 7.03 16.35
N SER A 292 15.54 6.64 17.63
CA SER A 292 15.15 5.29 18.05
C SER A 292 13.66 5.02 17.80
N GLU A 293 12.80 5.98 18.12
CA GLU A 293 11.35 5.86 17.88
C GLU A 293 11.03 5.80 16.37
N GLU A 294 11.70 6.61 15.55
CA GLU A 294 11.59 6.55 14.10
C GLU A 294 12.03 5.19 13.54
N ARG A 295 13.17 4.66 14.00
CA ARG A 295 13.64 3.32 13.64
C ARG A 295 12.59 2.26 13.98
N ASP A 296 12.03 2.30 15.18
CA ASP A 296 11.05 1.30 15.63
C ASP A 296 9.77 1.37 14.79
N ARG A 297 9.32 2.58 14.42
CA ARG A 297 8.22 2.77 13.46
C ARG A 297 8.52 2.16 12.10
N PHE A 298 9.73 2.36 11.56
CA PHE A 298 10.12 1.79 10.27
C PHE A 298 10.19 0.26 10.31
N VAL A 299 10.67 -0.33 11.41
CA VAL A 299 10.72 -1.79 11.58
C VAL A 299 9.31 -2.38 11.57
N VAL A 300 8.36 -1.78 12.30
CA VAL A 300 6.96 -2.23 12.30
C VAL A 300 6.36 -2.14 10.89
N ARG A 301 6.51 -1.00 10.22
CA ARG A 301 6.00 -0.82 8.85
C ARG A 301 6.63 -1.80 7.85
N ASN A 302 7.92 -2.11 8.00
CA ASN A 302 8.59 -3.09 7.15
C ASN A 302 8.03 -4.51 7.38
N ALA A 303 7.75 -4.88 8.63
CA ALA A 303 7.09 -6.14 8.95
C ALA A 303 5.68 -6.23 8.33
N GLU A 304 4.89 -5.15 8.41
CA GLU A 304 3.56 -5.07 7.79
C GLU A 304 3.61 -5.21 6.26
N LEU A 305 4.52 -4.48 5.60
CA LEU A 305 4.70 -4.56 4.14
C LEU A 305 5.17 -5.97 3.73
N SER A 306 6.09 -6.57 4.48
CA SER A 306 6.56 -7.93 4.21
C SER A 306 5.41 -8.95 4.33
N GLN A 307 4.54 -8.80 5.33
CA GLN A 307 3.34 -9.62 5.48
C GLN A 307 2.37 -9.42 4.31
N GLN A 308 2.13 -8.17 3.90
CA GLN A 308 1.26 -7.85 2.77
C GLN A 308 1.79 -8.48 1.46
N VAL A 309 3.09 -8.37 1.20
CA VAL A 309 3.73 -9.00 0.02
C VAL A 309 3.56 -10.51 0.06
N SER A 310 3.77 -11.16 1.21
CA SER A 310 3.59 -12.60 1.35
C SER A 310 2.15 -13.05 1.07
N LEU A 311 1.15 -12.30 1.55
CA LEU A 311 -0.26 -12.60 1.30
C LEU A 311 -0.63 -12.39 -0.18
N SER A 312 -0.16 -11.29 -0.80
CA SER A 312 -0.37 -11.03 -2.21
C SER A 312 0.26 -12.09 -3.10
N GLN A 313 1.48 -12.56 -2.78
CA GLN A 313 2.14 -13.65 -3.50
C GLN A 313 1.36 -14.97 -3.37
N GLN A 314 0.87 -15.30 -2.17
CA GLN A 314 0.05 -16.49 -1.99
C GLN A 314 -1.23 -16.42 -2.82
N GLN A 315 -1.89 -15.26 -2.87
CA GLN A 315 -3.08 -15.05 -3.69
C GLN A 315 -2.77 -15.18 -5.18
N GLN A 316 -1.66 -14.59 -5.64
CA GLN A 316 -1.21 -14.72 -7.03
C GLN A 316 -1.00 -16.18 -7.42
N GLN A 317 -0.32 -16.97 -6.59
CA GLN A 317 -0.12 -18.40 -6.84
C GLN A 317 -1.44 -19.19 -6.89
N ARG A 318 -2.44 -18.82 -6.09
CA ARG A 318 -3.78 -19.44 -6.17
C ARG A 318 -4.44 -19.12 -7.51
N THR A 319 -4.42 -17.86 -7.91
CA THR A 319 -5.01 -17.44 -9.20
C THR A 319 -4.28 -18.06 -10.40
N GLU A 320 -2.95 -18.23 -10.34
CA GLU A 320 -2.18 -18.89 -11.40
C GLU A 320 -2.56 -20.37 -11.54
N LYS A 321 -2.76 -21.07 -10.41
CA LYS A 321 -3.25 -22.47 -10.43
C LYS A 321 -4.67 -22.58 -11.00
N GLU A 322 -5.56 -21.66 -10.63
CA GLU A 322 -6.93 -21.62 -11.18
C GLU A 322 -6.91 -21.36 -12.69
N LEU A 323 -6.06 -20.45 -13.15
CA LEU A 323 -5.89 -20.15 -14.57
C LEU A 323 -5.37 -21.38 -15.33
N LEU A 324 -4.39 -22.10 -14.79
CA LEU A 324 -3.89 -23.35 -15.37
C LEU A 324 -5.00 -24.39 -15.53
N VAL A 325 -5.82 -24.60 -14.49
CA VAL A 325 -6.96 -25.53 -14.53
C VAL A 325 -8.00 -25.10 -15.58
N LEU A 326 -8.27 -23.80 -15.71
CA LEU A 326 -9.18 -23.28 -16.73
C LEU A 326 -8.60 -23.45 -18.14
N GLN A 327 -7.29 -23.28 -18.31
CA GLN A 327 -6.60 -23.49 -19.57
C GLN A 327 -6.68 -24.96 -20.02
N ASP A 328 -6.48 -25.90 -19.11
CA ASP A 328 -6.63 -27.34 -19.40
C ASP A 328 -8.06 -27.67 -19.83
N LYS A 329 -9.06 -27.19 -19.08
CA LYS A 329 -10.48 -27.35 -19.43
C LYS A 329 -10.82 -26.75 -20.80
N PHE A 330 -10.26 -25.59 -21.12
CA PHE A 330 -10.45 -24.96 -22.43
C PHE A 330 -9.87 -25.81 -23.55
N SER A 331 -8.64 -26.32 -23.39
CA SER A 331 -8.02 -27.25 -24.35
C SER A 331 -8.86 -28.51 -24.56
N ASP A 332 -9.41 -29.10 -23.50
CA ASP A 332 -10.24 -30.29 -23.61
C ASP A 332 -11.57 -30.00 -24.32
N THR A 333 -12.21 -28.88 -23.98
CA THR A 333 -13.43 -28.40 -24.65
C THR A 333 -13.17 -28.09 -26.13
N GLU A 334 -11.99 -27.56 -26.47
CA GLU A 334 -11.58 -27.28 -27.84
C GLU A 334 -11.40 -28.58 -28.64
N LYS A 335 -10.75 -29.60 -28.06
CA LYS A 335 -10.64 -30.93 -28.67
C LYS A 335 -12.01 -31.58 -28.88
N GLU A 336 -12.93 -31.48 -27.92
CA GLU A 336 -14.29 -31.98 -28.07
C GLU A 336 -15.04 -31.26 -29.20
N ASN A 337 -14.92 -29.92 -29.28
CA ASN A 337 -15.51 -29.14 -30.37
C ASN A 337 -14.95 -29.55 -31.75
N GLN A 338 -13.63 -29.78 -31.85
CA GLN A 338 -13.02 -30.28 -33.08
C GLN A 338 -13.58 -31.65 -33.48
N LYS A 339 -13.76 -32.55 -32.51
CA LYS A 339 -14.35 -33.87 -32.74
C LYS A 339 -15.80 -33.79 -33.21
N ILE A 340 -16.61 -32.92 -32.60
CA ILE A 340 -18.00 -32.67 -33.03
C ILE A 340 -18.02 -32.14 -34.47
N LYS A 341 -17.13 -31.18 -34.79
CA LYS A 341 -17.03 -30.63 -36.14
C LYS A 341 -16.69 -31.70 -37.18
N LEU A 342 -15.79 -32.63 -36.86
CA LEU A 342 -15.47 -33.75 -37.73
C LEU A 342 -16.67 -34.69 -37.91
N LEU A 343 -17.36 -35.04 -36.82
CA LEU A 343 -18.56 -35.89 -36.89
C LEU A 343 -19.69 -35.26 -37.71
N LEU A 344 -19.85 -33.93 -37.62
CA LEU A 344 -20.81 -33.20 -38.45
C LEU A 344 -20.43 -33.27 -39.94
N SER A 345 -19.16 -33.04 -40.27
CA SER A 345 -18.66 -33.16 -41.66
C SER A 345 -18.83 -34.58 -42.21
N ASP A 346 -18.56 -35.62 -41.40
CA ASP A 346 -18.77 -37.01 -41.78
C ASP A 346 -20.26 -37.33 -41.97
N ALA A 347 -21.15 -36.77 -41.15
CA ALA A 347 -22.59 -36.94 -41.28
C ALA A 347 -23.13 -36.24 -42.55
N GLU A 348 -22.61 -35.06 -42.89
CA GLU A 348 -22.89 -34.36 -44.14
C GLU A 348 -22.40 -35.16 -45.36
N ALA A 349 -21.22 -35.79 -45.28
CA ALA A 349 -20.69 -36.63 -46.34
C ALA A 349 -21.44 -37.98 -46.49
N ARG A 350 -21.94 -38.54 -45.39
CA ARG A 350 -22.77 -39.76 -45.37
C ARG A 350 -24.24 -39.52 -45.68
N ASP A 351 -24.61 -38.35 -46.18
CA ASP A 351 -25.96 -38.08 -46.67
C ASP A 351 -26.21 -38.88 -47.98
N GLU A 352 -26.23 -40.21 -47.89
CA GLU A 352 -26.80 -41.14 -48.86
C GLU A 352 -28.28 -40.79 -49.12
N ASN A 353 -28.91 -40.08 -48.20
CA ASN A 353 -30.22 -39.49 -48.38
C ASN A 353 -30.19 -38.28 -49.34
N SER A 354 -29.09 -37.53 -49.50
CA SER A 354 -28.93 -36.55 -50.59
C SER A 354 -28.87 -37.22 -51.96
N GLU A 355 -28.10 -38.30 -52.13
CA GLU A 355 -28.00 -38.99 -53.42
C GLU A 355 -29.31 -39.73 -53.78
N ARG A 356 -29.92 -40.41 -52.80
CA ARG A 356 -31.24 -41.04 -52.98
C ARG A 356 -32.34 -40.00 -53.21
N THR A 357 -32.32 -38.86 -52.51
CA THR A 357 -33.24 -37.74 -52.73
C THR A 357 -33.02 -37.10 -54.10
N CYS A 358 -31.78 -36.99 -54.56
CA CYS A 358 -31.45 -36.49 -55.90
C CYS A 358 -31.99 -37.42 -56.99
N LYS A 359 -31.78 -38.73 -56.85
CA LYS A 359 -32.34 -39.76 -57.76
C LYS A 359 -33.87 -39.73 -57.78
N LEU A 360 -34.52 -39.64 -56.61
CA LEU A 360 -35.97 -39.52 -56.51
C LEU A 360 -36.49 -38.22 -57.14
N ARG A 361 -35.80 -37.08 -56.93
CA ARG A 361 -36.14 -35.80 -57.57
C ARG A 361 -35.99 -35.86 -59.10
N SER A 362 -34.96 -36.53 -59.62
CA SER A 362 -34.78 -36.73 -61.06
C SER A 362 -35.91 -37.59 -61.64
N GLN A 363 -36.27 -38.69 -60.97
CA GLN A 363 -37.39 -39.53 -61.38
C GLN A 363 -38.72 -38.79 -61.37
N ILE A 364 -38.96 -37.95 -60.37
CA ILE A 364 -40.16 -37.09 -60.33
C ILE A 364 -40.17 -36.13 -61.52
N ALA A 365 -39.05 -35.47 -61.82
CA ALA A 365 -38.96 -34.53 -62.95
C ALA A 365 -39.19 -35.21 -64.31
N GLU A 366 -38.63 -36.41 -64.53
CA GLU A 366 -38.84 -37.19 -65.75
C GLU A 366 -40.30 -37.64 -65.91
N MET A 367 -40.92 -38.09 -64.81
CA MET A 367 -42.34 -38.47 -64.78
C MET A 367 -43.24 -37.28 -65.07
N GLU A 368 -42.94 -36.10 -64.49
CA GLU A 368 -43.68 -34.87 -64.77
C GLU A 368 -43.55 -34.45 -66.24
N ALA A 369 -42.35 -34.56 -66.83
CA ALA A 369 -42.12 -34.26 -68.25
C ALA A 369 -42.94 -35.18 -69.16
N ALA A 370 -42.90 -36.50 -68.90
CA ALA A 370 -43.67 -37.50 -69.65
C ALA A 370 -45.18 -37.28 -69.50
N PHE A 371 -45.65 -36.91 -68.30
CA PHE A 371 -47.04 -36.58 -68.07
C PHE A 371 -47.47 -35.31 -68.84
N SER A 372 -46.60 -34.30 -68.89
CA SER A 372 -46.84 -33.08 -69.67
C SER A 372 -46.97 -33.38 -71.17
N GLU A 373 -46.16 -34.29 -71.71
CA GLU A 373 -46.19 -34.70 -73.11
C GLU A 373 -47.44 -35.52 -73.44
N LYS A 374 -47.82 -36.44 -72.56
CA LYS A 374 -49.09 -37.15 -72.68
C LYS A 374 -50.27 -36.19 -72.63
N ASN A 375 -50.25 -35.19 -71.75
CA ASN A 375 -51.27 -34.14 -71.72
C ASN A 375 -51.32 -33.31 -73.03
N LYS A 376 -50.18 -32.99 -73.64
CA LYS A 376 -50.15 -32.35 -74.97
C LYS A 376 -50.77 -33.25 -76.05
N THR A 377 -50.47 -34.55 -76.01
CA THR A 377 -51.04 -35.54 -76.94
C THR A 377 -52.55 -35.67 -76.77
N ILE A 378 -53.03 -35.71 -75.51
CA ILE A 378 -54.47 -35.73 -75.22
C ILE A 378 -55.14 -34.47 -75.76
N LYS A 379 -54.56 -33.28 -75.55
CA LYS A 379 -55.09 -32.03 -76.13
C LYS A 379 -55.13 -32.07 -77.65
N LEU A 380 -54.09 -32.59 -78.31
CA LEU A 380 -54.05 -32.74 -79.76
C LEU A 380 -55.11 -33.73 -80.27
N GLN A 381 -55.30 -34.86 -79.58
CA GLN A 381 -56.34 -35.83 -79.88
C GLN A 381 -57.74 -35.25 -79.65
N GLN A 382 -57.95 -34.52 -78.55
CA GLN A 382 -59.20 -33.80 -78.29
C GLN A 382 -59.48 -32.73 -79.35
N GLN A 383 -58.45 -32.01 -79.81
CA GLN A 383 -58.54 -31.07 -80.92
C GLN A 383 -58.95 -31.78 -82.22
N ARG A 384 -58.29 -32.90 -82.58
CA ARG A 384 -58.67 -33.72 -83.75
C ARG A 384 -60.11 -34.24 -83.65
N LEU A 385 -60.52 -34.75 -82.48
CA LEU A 385 -61.89 -35.21 -82.25
C LEU A 385 -62.89 -34.05 -82.37
N SER A 386 -62.54 -32.86 -81.89
CA SER A 386 -63.35 -31.65 -82.05
C SER A 386 -63.46 -31.22 -83.52
N ASP A 387 -62.36 -31.25 -84.27
CA ASP A 387 -62.35 -30.92 -85.71
C ASP A 387 -63.09 -31.96 -86.54
N MET A 388 -62.98 -33.26 -86.19
CA MET A 388 -63.80 -34.32 -86.76
C MET A 388 -65.28 -34.12 -86.41
N LYS A 389 -65.62 -33.76 -85.16
CA LYS A 389 -66.99 -33.44 -84.76
C LYS A 389 -67.54 -32.23 -85.52
N LYS A 390 -66.73 -31.20 -85.77
CA LYS A 390 -67.10 -30.05 -86.61
C LYS A 390 -67.28 -30.45 -88.07
N THR A 391 -66.43 -31.32 -88.60
CA THR A 391 -66.54 -31.83 -89.98
C THR A 391 -67.80 -32.66 -90.13
N LEU A 392 -68.06 -33.59 -89.20
CA LEU A 392 -69.29 -34.38 -89.13
C LEU A 392 -70.52 -33.49 -88.94
N GLN A 393 -70.48 -32.48 -88.06
CA GLN A 393 -71.59 -31.53 -87.92
C GLN A 393 -71.79 -30.65 -89.16
N LYS A 394 -70.74 -30.39 -89.95
CA LYS A 394 -70.81 -29.62 -91.20
C LYS A 394 -71.31 -30.48 -92.36
N GLU A 395 -71.05 -31.79 -92.36
CA GLU A 395 -71.68 -32.75 -93.28
C GLU A 395 -73.14 -33.05 -92.91
N LEU A 396 -73.45 -33.15 -91.61
CA LEU A 396 -74.82 -33.38 -91.11
C LEU A 396 -75.73 -32.14 -91.21
N LYS A 397 -75.21 -30.92 -91.43
CA LYS A 397 -76.02 -29.71 -91.64
C LYS A 397 -76.48 -29.49 -93.08
N ASN A 398 -76.22 -30.42 -93.99
CA ASN A 398 -76.73 -30.43 -95.38
C ASN A 398 -77.87 -31.44 -95.62
N GLN A 399 -78.46 -32.02 -94.55
CA GLN A 399 -79.78 -32.65 -94.57
C GLN A 399 -80.56 -32.34 -93.28
N ASN A 400 -81.74 -31.75 -93.46
CA ASN A 400 -82.88 -31.66 -92.55
C ASN A 400 -82.69 -31.10 -91.13
N ASN A 401 -83.09 -29.83 -91.01
CA ASN A 401 -84.15 -29.28 -90.17
C ASN A 401 -84.86 -30.17 -89.11
N ASP A 402 -85.03 -29.49 -87.96
CA ASP A 402 -86.18 -29.41 -87.05
C ASP A 402 -86.35 -30.30 -85.81
N ALA A 403 -86.68 -29.55 -84.74
CA ALA A 403 -87.34 -29.88 -83.47
C ALA A 403 -86.53 -30.61 -82.37
N ASP A 404 -86.78 -30.43 -81.08
CA ASP A 404 -87.27 -29.38 -80.17
C ASP A 404 -87.12 -30.00 -78.76
N SER A 405 -87.09 -29.16 -77.72
CA SER A 405 -87.56 -29.47 -76.35
C SER A 405 -86.60 -30.03 -75.28
N LEU A 406 -86.20 -29.09 -74.39
CA LEU A 406 -86.35 -29.08 -72.91
C LEU A 406 -85.77 -30.22 -72.04
N THR A 407 -84.91 -29.86 -71.06
CA THR A 407 -85.24 -29.74 -69.61
C THR A 407 -83.99 -29.69 -68.70
N VAL A 408 -84.08 -28.83 -67.68
CA VAL A 408 -83.18 -28.50 -66.54
C VAL A 408 -83.57 -29.42 -65.35
N PRO A 409 -82.75 -29.80 -64.32
CA PRO A 409 -82.37 -28.91 -63.18
C PRO A 409 -81.07 -29.25 -62.38
N THR A 410 -80.33 -28.26 -61.88
CA THR A 410 -80.36 -27.65 -60.50
C THR A 410 -79.82 -28.52 -59.37
N SER A 411 -78.84 -28.00 -58.63
CA SER A 411 -78.73 -27.95 -57.14
C SER A 411 -77.36 -27.32 -56.79
N ALA A 412 -77.20 -26.08 -56.31
CA ALA A 412 -77.65 -25.46 -55.06
C ALA A 412 -77.01 -26.03 -53.79
N SER A 413 -76.22 -25.22 -53.09
CA SER A 413 -76.24 -24.97 -51.62
C SER A 413 -74.88 -24.39 -51.15
N SER A 414 -74.83 -23.12 -50.73
CA SER A 414 -74.98 -22.59 -49.36
C SER A 414 -73.64 -22.52 -48.62
N SER A 415 -73.02 -21.33 -48.53
CA SER A 415 -73.15 -20.37 -47.43
C SER A 415 -72.59 -20.85 -46.08
N THR A 416 -71.65 -20.10 -45.52
CA THR A 416 -71.72 -19.45 -44.20
C THR A 416 -70.33 -18.99 -43.73
N ALA A 417 -70.10 -17.68 -43.78
CA ALA A 417 -69.25 -16.97 -42.82
C ALA A 417 -70.08 -16.73 -41.53
N PRO A 418 -69.62 -15.96 -40.52
CA PRO A 418 -68.31 -15.81 -39.87
C PRO A 418 -68.47 -16.06 -38.35
N LYS A 419 -67.43 -15.84 -37.52
CA LYS A 419 -67.57 -15.34 -36.13
C LYS A 419 -66.23 -15.01 -35.48
N SER A 420 -66.01 -13.71 -35.27
CA SER A 420 -65.19 -13.12 -34.20
C SER A 420 -66.06 -12.86 -32.96
N PRO A 421 -65.46 -12.78 -31.76
CA PRO A 421 -65.58 -11.55 -30.94
C PRO A 421 -64.27 -11.22 -30.17
N ILE A 422 -63.76 -9.98 -30.19
CA ILE A 422 -64.00 -8.81 -29.31
C ILE A 422 -63.53 -8.96 -27.85
N LEU A 423 -62.72 -7.96 -27.47
CA LEU A 423 -62.08 -7.62 -26.20
C LEU A 423 -62.98 -7.61 -24.94
N SER A 424 -62.36 -7.91 -23.79
CA SER A 424 -62.64 -7.21 -22.52
C SER A 424 -61.34 -7.05 -21.71
N LYS A 425 -61.07 -5.80 -21.31
CA LYS A 425 -59.92 -5.36 -20.51
C LYS A 425 -60.45 -4.88 -19.16
N SER A 426 -59.99 -5.47 -18.06
CA SER A 426 -60.04 -4.89 -16.72
C SER A 426 -58.77 -5.30 -15.95
N PRO A 427 -58.12 -4.41 -15.19
CA PRO A 427 -56.81 -4.62 -14.61
C PRO A 427 -56.91 -5.27 -13.21
N GLN A 428 -56.27 -6.42 -13.03
CA GLN A 428 -56.07 -7.05 -11.71
C GLN A 428 -54.60 -6.93 -11.30
N PRO A 429 -54.30 -6.70 -9.99
CA PRO A 429 -53.01 -6.25 -9.51
C PRO A 429 -52.05 -7.43 -9.33
N VAL A 430 -51.23 -7.69 -10.34
CA VAL A 430 -50.05 -8.57 -10.22
C VAL A 430 -48.87 -7.78 -9.63
N LYS A 431 -48.91 -7.50 -8.32
CA LYS A 431 -47.76 -6.87 -7.64
C LYS A 431 -47.17 -7.66 -6.45
N ASN A 432 -47.80 -8.72 -5.96
CA ASN A 432 -47.42 -9.21 -4.62
C ASN A 432 -46.27 -10.26 -4.60
N GLU A 433 -46.08 -11.10 -5.62
CA GLU A 433 -45.03 -12.14 -5.56
C GLU A 433 -43.60 -11.60 -5.83
N MET A 434 -43.44 -10.63 -6.73
CA MET A 434 -42.14 -10.01 -6.99
C MET A 434 -41.67 -9.15 -5.82
N ASP A 435 -42.60 -8.46 -5.14
CA ASP A 435 -42.28 -7.62 -3.99
C ASP A 435 -41.91 -8.47 -2.76
N GLU A 436 -42.46 -9.69 -2.60
CA GLU A 436 -42.07 -10.64 -1.55
C GLU A 436 -40.67 -11.23 -1.76
N VAL A 437 -40.33 -11.62 -3.00
CA VAL A 437 -38.97 -12.11 -3.34
C VAL A 437 -37.95 -10.99 -3.15
N ASN A 438 -38.31 -9.76 -3.53
CA ASN A 438 -37.49 -8.57 -3.28
C ASN A 438 -37.33 -8.29 -1.79
N PHE A 439 -38.36 -8.45 -0.96
CA PHE A 439 -38.26 -8.20 0.48
C PHE A 439 -37.40 -9.26 1.20
N LYS A 440 -37.49 -10.53 0.77
CA LYS A 440 -36.63 -11.61 1.28
C LYS A 440 -35.16 -11.40 0.90
N TYR A 441 -34.90 -10.98 -0.33
CA TYR A 441 -33.56 -10.64 -0.79
C TYR A 441 -33.03 -9.37 -0.10
N LEU A 442 -33.86 -8.34 0.02
CA LEU A 442 -33.55 -7.10 0.74
C LEU A 442 -33.21 -7.38 2.20
N LYS A 443 -33.99 -8.20 2.91
CA LYS A 443 -33.69 -8.60 4.29
C LYS A 443 -32.32 -9.26 4.40
N HIS A 444 -31.98 -10.15 3.47
CA HIS A 444 -30.66 -10.80 3.45
C HIS A 444 -29.53 -9.81 3.14
N VAL A 445 -29.72 -8.94 2.15
CA VAL A 445 -28.71 -7.94 1.75
C VAL A 445 -28.49 -6.91 2.85
N ILE A 446 -29.53 -6.45 3.53
CA ILE A 446 -29.42 -5.53 4.68
C ILE A 446 -28.78 -6.22 5.88
N PHE A 447 -29.20 -7.45 6.21
CA PHE A 447 -28.59 -8.20 7.30
C PHE A 447 -27.10 -8.44 7.05
N LYS A 448 -26.73 -8.85 5.82
CA LYS A 448 -25.35 -9.02 5.41
C LYS A 448 -24.61 -7.68 5.47
N PHE A 449 -25.17 -6.60 4.94
CA PHE A 449 -24.56 -5.26 4.98
C PHE A 449 -24.26 -4.79 6.42
N LEU A 450 -25.17 -5.02 7.37
CA LEU A 450 -25.00 -4.62 8.77
C LEU A 450 -24.03 -5.51 9.55
N THR A 451 -23.83 -6.76 9.12
CA THR A 451 -22.97 -7.75 9.82
C THR A 451 -21.64 -8.02 9.13
N SER A 452 -21.44 -7.49 7.91
CA SER A 452 -20.20 -7.66 7.16
C SER A 452 -19.10 -6.71 7.63
N ARG A 453 -17.86 -7.08 7.32
CA ARG A 453 -16.71 -6.17 7.52
C ARG A 453 -16.81 -4.97 6.58
N GLU A 454 -16.21 -3.86 6.97
CA GLU A 454 -16.40 -2.57 6.30
C GLU A 454 -16.06 -2.64 4.78
N TYR A 455 -15.08 -3.45 4.35
CA TYR A 455 -14.72 -3.59 2.93
C TYR A 455 -15.78 -4.35 2.11
N GLU A 456 -16.46 -5.31 2.72
CA GLU A 456 -17.57 -6.04 2.10
C GLU A 456 -18.83 -5.17 2.04
N ALA A 457 -19.05 -4.36 3.08
CA ALA A 457 -20.16 -3.41 3.12
C ALA A 457 -20.08 -2.39 1.98
N GLN A 458 -18.88 -1.93 1.60
CA GLN A 458 -18.69 -1.04 0.43
C GLN A 458 -19.17 -1.65 -0.89
N HIS A 459 -18.95 -2.95 -1.10
CA HIS A 459 -19.43 -3.65 -2.30
C HIS A 459 -20.95 -3.85 -2.27
N LEU A 460 -21.52 -3.99 -1.08
CA LEU A 460 -22.96 -4.13 -0.87
C LEU A 460 -23.72 -2.80 -0.96
N THR A 461 -23.05 -1.65 -0.89
CA THR A 461 -23.67 -0.31 -0.98
C THR A 461 -24.55 -0.14 -2.23
N ARG A 462 -24.09 -0.59 -3.40
CA ARG A 462 -24.86 -0.50 -4.66
C ARG A 462 -26.11 -1.38 -4.65
N ALA A 463 -25.99 -2.58 -4.07
CA ALA A 463 -27.10 -3.51 -3.95
C ALA A 463 -28.16 -2.95 -2.99
N VAL A 464 -27.73 -2.41 -1.84
CA VAL A 464 -28.61 -1.73 -0.87
C VAL A 464 -29.30 -0.52 -1.49
N SER A 465 -28.56 0.33 -2.21
CA SER A 465 -29.10 1.50 -2.91
C SER A 465 -30.19 1.11 -3.91
N THR A 466 -29.94 0.09 -4.73
CA THR A 466 -30.89 -0.38 -5.75
C THR A 466 -32.14 -1.00 -5.13
N LEU A 467 -31.99 -1.80 -4.07
CA LEU A 467 -33.12 -2.52 -3.45
C LEU A 467 -33.98 -1.62 -2.56
N LEU A 468 -33.39 -0.62 -1.90
CA LEU A 468 -34.11 0.38 -1.11
C LEU A 468 -34.56 1.60 -1.92
N LYS A 469 -34.18 1.68 -3.19
CA LYS A 469 -34.42 2.84 -4.08
C LYS A 469 -33.92 4.14 -3.45
N LEU A 470 -32.70 4.10 -2.91
CA LEU A 470 -32.06 5.30 -2.39
C LEU A 470 -31.83 6.28 -3.54
N THR A 471 -31.92 7.58 -3.24
CA THR A 471 -31.49 8.62 -4.15
C THR A 471 -29.96 8.59 -4.31
N PRO A 472 -29.40 9.13 -5.40
CA PRO A 472 -27.95 9.22 -5.59
C PRO A 472 -27.23 9.95 -4.45
N ASP A 473 -27.90 10.93 -3.83
CA ASP A 473 -27.38 11.68 -2.69
C ASP A 473 -27.35 10.82 -1.41
N GLU A 474 -28.39 10.02 -1.16
CA GLU A 474 -28.44 9.06 -0.05
C GLU A 474 -27.41 7.93 -0.22
N GLU A 475 -27.22 7.40 -1.43
CA GLU A 475 -26.18 6.42 -1.73
C GLU A 475 -24.78 7.01 -1.49
N LYS A 476 -24.55 8.24 -1.95
CA LYS A 476 -23.28 8.95 -1.75
C LYS A 476 -23.00 9.16 -0.26
N LEU A 477 -24.00 9.59 0.51
CA LEU A 477 -23.89 9.80 1.95
C LEU A 477 -23.58 8.49 2.71
N LEU A 478 -24.22 7.38 2.29
CA LEU A 478 -23.96 6.05 2.84
C LEU A 478 -22.52 5.59 2.54
N LYS A 479 -22.02 5.86 1.33
CA LYS A 479 -20.65 5.55 0.92
C LYS A 479 -19.62 6.38 1.67
N GLU A 480 -19.84 7.69 1.81
CA GLU A 480 -18.97 8.60 2.56
C GLU A 480 -18.92 8.24 4.06
N THR A 481 -20.03 7.77 4.62
CA THR A 481 -20.09 7.32 6.02
C THR A 481 -19.25 6.05 6.25
N LEU A 482 -19.30 5.10 5.31
CA LEU A 482 -18.45 3.90 5.34
C LEU A 482 -16.97 4.25 5.17
N GLU A 483 -16.63 5.15 4.25
CA GLU A 483 -15.26 5.60 4.01
C GLU A 483 -14.69 6.39 5.21
N TRP A 484 -15.52 7.22 5.85
CA TRP A 484 -15.17 7.89 7.10
C TRP A 484 -14.84 6.90 8.21
N LYS A 485 -15.69 5.88 8.42
CA LYS A 485 -15.44 4.83 9.43
C LYS A 485 -14.13 4.04 9.18
N MET A 486 -13.66 3.98 7.93
CA MET A 486 -12.39 3.34 7.58
C MET A 486 -11.16 4.25 7.70
N SER A 487 -11.35 5.55 7.90
CA SER A 487 -10.27 6.52 7.87
C SER A 487 -10.11 7.20 9.23
N TRP A 488 -8.95 7.00 9.87
CA TRP A 488 -8.62 7.61 11.16
C TRP A 488 -8.61 9.15 11.13
N PHE A 489 -8.47 9.77 9.96
CA PHE A 489 -8.22 11.21 9.81
C PHE A 489 -9.31 12.00 9.04
N ARG A 490 -10.45 11.40 8.72
CA ARG A 490 -11.50 12.12 7.96
C ARG A 490 -12.55 12.71 8.90
N SER A 491 -13.08 13.87 8.53
CA SER A 491 -14.21 14.52 9.19
C SER A 491 -15.49 13.71 8.94
N ARG A 492 -16.36 13.61 9.95
CA ARG A 492 -17.65 12.91 9.83
C ARG A 492 -18.50 13.59 8.74
N PRO A 493 -19.13 12.83 7.82
CA PRO A 493 -20.01 13.41 6.80
C PRO A 493 -21.19 14.15 7.45
N ASP A 494 -21.61 15.25 6.85
CA ASP A 494 -22.71 16.07 7.34
C ASP A 494 -24.04 15.36 7.08
N LEU A 495 -24.50 14.59 8.07
CA LEU A 495 -25.82 14.00 8.11
C LEU A 495 -26.78 15.14 8.49
N GLY A 496 -27.27 15.87 7.48
CA GLY A 496 -28.17 17.00 7.68
C GLY A 496 -29.28 16.73 8.70
N THR A 497 -29.75 17.80 9.36
CA THR A 497 -30.72 17.78 10.47
C THR A 497 -32.06 17.16 10.09
N GLY A 498 -32.13 15.83 10.07
CA GLY A 498 -33.32 15.02 9.87
C GLY A 498 -33.61 14.15 11.10
N GLN A 499 -34.89 13.96 11.41
CA GLN A 499 -35.43 13.32 12.61
C GLN A 499 -34.83 11.92 12.85
N GLY A 500 -33.82 11.82 13.72
CA GLY A 500 -33.16 10.56 14.03
C GLY A 500 -31.92 10.71 14.92
N ALA A 501 -31.39 11.93 15.07
CA ALA A 501 -30.36 12.26 16.05
C ALA A 501 -30.94 12.38 17.47
N MET A 502 -31.51 11.31 18.01
CA MET A 502 -31.73 11.16 19.46
C MET A 502 -30.74 10.13 19.99
N TYR A 503 -29.68 10.66 20.57
CA TYR A 503 -28.68 9.94 21.34
C TYR A 503 -29.34 9.30 22.57
N ILE A 504 -29.43 7.97 22.62
CA ILE A 504 -29.71 7.24 23.87
C ILE A 504 -28.33 6.87 24.45
N PRO A 505 -27.91 7.45 25.59
CA PRO A 505 -26.67 7.08 26.24
C PRO A 505 -26.77 5.65 26.79
N PRO A 506 -25.65 4.91 26.86
CA PRO A 506 -25.62 3.60 27.50
C PRO A 506 -25.89 3.78 29.00
N THR A 507 -26.98 3.19 29.48
CA THR A 507 -27.21 2.99 30.91
C THR A 507 -26.22 1.96 31.42
N HIS A 508 -25.48 2.36 32.46
CA HIS A 508 -24.55 1.52 33.22
C HIS A 508 -25.23 0.28 33.82
#